data_AF-A0A182WX47-F1
#
_entry.id   AF-A0A182WX47-F1
#
_cell.length_a   1.000
_cell.length_b   1.000
_cell.length_c   1.000
_cell.angle_alpha   90.00
_cell.angle_beta   90.00
_cell.angle_gamma   90.00
#
_symmetry.space_group_name_H-M   'P 1'
#
loop_
_entity.id
_entity.type
_entity.pdbx_description
1 polymer ?
#
loop_
_entity_poly.entity_id
_entity_poly.type
_entity_poly.pdbx_seq_one_letter_code
_entity_poly.pdbx_strand_id
1 'polypeptide(L)'
;MQMRPMRTTKRDRHVKKHGDGEPLVDSSQDYVLLLGYENQTHTVLRFKRKLDTCDVAYDVPITWPVFGVGRNQPASEDNTGRP
;
A
#
# COMPACT_ATOMS: atom_id res chain seq x y z
N MET A 1 3.81 -19.80 -16.90
CA MET A 1 3.16 -19.53 -15.60
C MET A 1 2.24 -18.33 -15.79
N GLN A 2 0.93 -18.47 -15.54
CA GLN A 2 -0.05 -17.42 -15.88
C GLN A 2 -0.20 -16.43 -14.73
N MET A 3 0.05 -15.15 -15.01
CA MET A 3 -0.23 -14.05 -14.09
C MET A 3 -1.72 -13.71 -14.13
N ARG A 4 -2.35 -13.49 -12.97
CA ARG A 4 -3.75 -13.03 -12.85
C ARG A 4 -3.76 -11.51 -12.65
N PRO A 5 -4.57 -10.74 -13.42
CA PRO A 5 -4.67 -9.31 -13.24
C PRO A 5 -5.41 -8.96 -11.94
N MET A 6 -4.86 -8.00 -11.19
CA MET A 6 -5.50 -7.42 -10.01
C MET A 6 -6.34 -6.18 -10.38
N ARG A 7 -7.30 -5.83 -9.52
CA ARG A 7 -8.01 -4.54 -9.63
C ARG A 7 -7.05 -3.38 -9.44
N THR A 8 -7.19 -2.37 -10.30
CA THR A 8 -6.35 -1.16 -10.29
C THR A 8 -6.90 -0.05 -9.40
N THR A 9 -8.12 -0.20 -8.87
CA THR A 9 -8.70 0.75 -7.90
C THR A 9 -8.22 0.41 -6.49
N LYS A 10 -7.32 1.22 -5.93
CA LYS A 10 -6.84 1.10 -4.55
C LYS A 10 -6.96 2.46 -3.85
N ARG A 11 -7.23 2.42 -2.54
CA ARG A 11 -7.10 3.57 -1.64
C ARG A 11 -5.86 3.38 -0.79
N ASP A 12 -4.98 4.37 -0.78
CA ASP A 12 -3.84 4.46 0.13
C ASP A 12 -4.30 4.96 1.50
N ARG A 13 -3.44 4.69 2.49
CA ARG A 13 -3.72 4.94 3.89
C ARG A 13 -2.45 5.40 4.59
N HIS A 14 -2.60 6.27 5.57
CA HIS A 14 -1.49 6.79 6.36
C HIS A 14 -1.69 6.49 7.86
N VAL A 15 -0.59 6.46 8.60
CA VAL A 15 -0.59 6.27 10.06
C VAL A 15 -0.08 7.57 10.70
N LYS A 16 -0.69 7.96 11.83
CA LYS A 16 -0.21 9.11 12.59
C LYS A 16 1.10 8.77 13.29
N LYS A 17 1.98 9.75 13.52
CA LYS A 17 3.32 9.58 14.12
C LYS A 17 3.37 8.76 15.43
N HIS A 18 2.25 8.70 16.18
CA HIS A 18 2.06 7.90 17.40
C HIS A 18 0.75 7.10 17.36
N GLY A 19 0.34 6.66 16.16
CA GLY A 19 -0.89 5.89 15.97
C GLY A 19 -0.61 4.40 16.00
N ASP A 20 -1.13 3.72 17.01
CA ASP A 20 -1.10 2.24 17.11
C ASP A 20 -2.37 1.60 16.52
N GLY A 21 -3.27 2.43 15.98
CA GLY A 21 -4.57 2.03 15.43
C GLY A 21 -4.54 1.67 13.94
N GLU A 22 -5.72 1.30 13.42
CA GLU A 22 -5.88 1.02 11.99
C GLU A 22 -5.46 2.22 11.13
N PRO A 23 -4.68 2.02 10.04
CA PRO A 23 -4.32 3.09 9.11
C PRO A 23 -5.55 3.86 8.61
N LEU A 24 -5.48 5.18 8.56
CA LEU A 24 -6.58 6.05 8.13
C LEU A 24 -6.56 6.20 6.61
N VAL A 25 -7.73 6.35 5.98
CA VAL A 25 -7.82 6.66 4.55
C VAL A 25 -7.14 7.99 4.28
N ASP A 26 -6.19 7.98 3.34
CA ASP A 26 -5.56 9.21 2.89
C ASP A 26 -6.49 10.01 1.99
N SER A 27 -6.57 11.31 2.24
CA SER A 27 -7.47 12.22 1.53
C SER A 27 -6.87 12.77 0.24
N SER A 28 -5.53 12.82 0.14
CA SER A 28 -4.82 13.33 -1.05
C SER A 28 -4.81 12.33 -2.21
N GLN A 29 -4.87 11.03 -1.91
CA GLN A 29 -4.82 9.91 -2.85
C GLN A 29 -3.62 10.02 -3.82
N ASP A 30 -2.40 10.07 -3.28
CA ASP A 30 -1.19 10.40 -4.05
C ASP A 30 -0.61 9.22 -4.86
N TYR A 31 -0.97 7.99 -4.50
CA TYR A 31 -0.56 6.78 -5.23
C TYR A 31 -1.59 6.37 -6.29
N VAL A 32 -1.12 6.13 -7.52
CA VAL A 32 -1.93 5.57 -8.60
C VAL A 32 -1.39 4.21 -9.02
N LEU A 33 -2.18 3.16 -8.82
CA LEU A 33 -1.86 1.81 -9.27
C LEU A 33 -2.04 1.70 -10.78
N LEU A 34 -0.94 1.48 -11.50
CA LEU A 34 -0.93 1.35 -12.97
C LEU A 34 -1.18 -0.10 -13.39
N LEU A 35 -0.63 -1.05 -12.64
CA LEU A 35 -0.64 -2.46 -12.97
C LEU A 35 -0.53 -3.31 -11.73
N GLY A 36 -1.27 -4.42 -11.69
CA GLY A 36 -1.14 -5.42 -10.66
C GLY A 36 -1.30 -6.82 -11.24
N TYR A 37 -0.35 -7.69 -10.93
CA TYR A 37 -0.38 -9.09 -11.31
C TYR A 37 0.02 -9.96 -10.14
N GLU A 38 -0.64 -11.10 -9.99
CA GLU A 38 -0.27 -12.10 -8.99
C GLU A 38 -0.18 -13.50 -9.58
N ASN A 39 0.67 -14.31 -8.95
CA ASN A 39 0.69 -15.76 -9.11
C ASN A 39 0.97 -16.41 -7.74
N GLN A 40 1.18 -17.73 -7.72
CA GLN A 40 1.37 -18.49 -6.48
C GLN A 40 2.57 -18.03 -5.62
N THR A 41 3.58 -17.38 -6.21
CA THR A 41 4.84 -17.04 -5.52
C THR A 41 5.17 -15.56 -5.54
N HIS A 42 4.59 -14.79 -6.45
CA HIS A 42 4.92 -13.39 -6.67
C HIS A 42 3.67 -12.55 -6.85
N THR A 43 3.71 -11.36 -6.24
CA THR A 43 2.81 -10.25 -6.55
C THR A 43 3.65 -9.12 -7.11
N VAL A 44 3.27 -8.59 -8.26
CA VAL A 44 3.92 -7.46 -8.91
C VAL A 44 2.94 -6.30 -8.96
N LEU A 45 3.30 -5.19 -8.33
CA LEU A 45 2.55 -3.93 -8.38
C LEU A 45 3.41 -2.87 -9.05
N ARG A 46 2.89 -2.23 -10.09
CA ARG A 46 3.49 -1.04 -10.71
C ARG A 46 2.59 0.15 -10.43
N PHE A 47 3.13 1.17 -9.78
CA PHE A 47 2.40 2.38 -9.42
C PHE A 47 3.23 3.62 -9.76
N LYS A 48 2.59 4.79 -9.68
CA LYS A 48 3.26 6.10 -9.71
C LYS A 48 2.83 6.93 -8.51
N ARG A 49 3.72 7.80 -8.05
CA ARG A 49 3.52 8.86 -7.04
C ARG A 49 4.42 10.03 -7.43
N LYS A 50 4.03 11.27 -7.10
CA LYS A 50 4.91 12.43 -7.26
C LYS A 50 6.09 12.35 -6.26
N LEU A 51 7.22 12.95 -6.59
CA LEU A 51 8.35 13.03 -5.64
C LEU A 51 8.03 13.98 -4.47
N ASP A 52 7.30 15.05 -4.78
CA ASP A 52 6.69 15.98 -3.83
C ASP A 52 5.19 16.01 -4.13
N THR A 53 4.40 15.53 -3.18
CA THR A 53 2.93 15.47 -3.27
C THR A 53 2.28 16.77 -2.81
N CYS A 54 3.05 17.67 -2.18
CA CYS A 54 2.58 18.87 -1.51
C CYS A 54 1.61 18.59 -0.34
N ASP A 55 1.42 17.33 0.06
CA ASP A 55 0.73 16.95 1.30
C ASP A 55 1.74 16.87 2.45
N VAL A 56 2.09 18.04 2.98
CA VAL A 56 3.04 18.16 4.09
C VAL A 56 2.49 17.64 5.43
N ALA A 57 1.20 17.31 5.51
CA ALA A 57 0.57 16.84 6.74
C ALA A 57 0.83 15.35 6.97
N TYR A 58 0.82 14.56 5.88
CA TYR A 58 0.88 13.09 5.96
C TYR A 58 2.03 12.48 5.17
N ASP A 59 2.59 13.21 4.21
CA ASP A 59 3.56 12.70 3.26
C ASP A 59 4.97 13.29 3.47
N VAL A 60 5.99 12.47 3.19
CA VAL A 60 7.39 12.89 3.17
C VAL A 60 7.88 12.98 1.72
N PRO A 61 8.45 14.12 1.29
CA PRO A 61 9.04 14.23 -0.05
C PRO A 61 10.19 13.25 -0.25
N ILE A 62 10.22 12.60 -1.42
CA ILE A 62 11.32 11.72 -1.82
C ILE A 62 12.41 12.59 -2.42
N THR A 63 13.42 12.92 -1.61
CA THR A 63 14.55 13.78 -2.02
C THR A 63 15.83 13.00 -2.32
N TRP A 64 16.01 11.81 -1.72
CA TRP A 64 17.15 10.92 -1.92
C TRP A 64 16.70 9.45 -1.81
N PRO A 65 17.36 8.48 -2.48
CA PRO A 65 16.87 7.10 -2.56
C PRO A 65 17.04 6.36 -1.23
N VAL A 66 16.04 6.46 -0.36
CA VAL A 66 15.84 5.52 0.76
C VAL A 66 14.71 4.60 0.36
N PHE A 67 15.04 3.35 0.00
CA PHE A 67 14.06 2.28 -0.20
C PHE A 67 14.00 1.43 1.07
N GLY A 68 12.88 1.49 1.78
CA GLY A 68 12.57 0.55 2.87
C GLY A 68 11.79 -0.64 2.34
N VAL A 69 12.22 -1.87 2.65
CA VAL A 69 11.46 -3.10 2.35
C VAL A 69 10.81 -3.60 3.64
N GLY A 70 9.49 -3.48 3.74
CA GLY A 70 8.70 -4.13 4.78
C GLY A 70 8.35 -5.56 4.36
N ARG A 71 8.44 -6.53 5.27
CA ARG A 71 7.85 -7.86 5.06
C ARG A 71 6.36 -7.78 5.40
N ASN A 72 5.48 -8.15 4.49
CA ASN A 72 4.07 -8.32 4.81
C ASN A 72 3.91 -9.53 5.73
N GLN A 73 3.48 -9.31 6.98
CA GLN A 73 2.88 -10.38 7.78
C GLN A 73 1.46 -10.61 7.20
N PRO A 74 1.08 -11.83 6.79
CA PRO A 74 -0.29 -12.08 6.39
C PRO A 74 -1.23 -11.74 7.56
N ALA A 75 -2.33 -11.06 7.28
CA ALA A 75 -3.39 -10.87 8.27
C ALA A 75 -3.77 -12.24 8.82
N SER A 76 -3.77 -12.41 10.14
CA SER A 76 -4.22 -13.64 10.77
C SER A 76 -5.63 -13.96 10.24
N GLU A 77 -5.83 -15.16 9.72
CA GLU A 77 -7.17 -15.64 9.38
C GLU A 77 -8.02 -15.55 10.66
N ASP A 78 -9.06 -14.73 10.61
CA ASP A 78 -10.08 -14.63 11.64
C ASP A 78 -10.85 -15.96 11.66
N ASN A 79 -10.35 -16.92 12.42
CA ASN A 79 -11.03 -18.16 12.74
C ASN A 79 -12.06 -17.94 13.84
N THR A 80 -12.96 -16.97 13.67
CA THR A 80 -14.23 -16.96 14.41
C THR A 80 -15.13 -18.04 13.81
N GLY A 81 -14.80 -19.29 14.15
CA GLY A 81 -15.71 -20.42 14.04
C GLY A 81 -16.99 -20.09 14.79
N ARG A 82 -18.03 -19.78 14.05
CA ARG A 82 -19.40 -19.79 14.54
C ARG A 82 -19.82 -21.26 14.64
N PRO A 83 -20.23 -21.78 15.82
CA PRO A 83 -21.00 -23.02 15.85
C PRO A 83 -22.34 -22.83 15.12
#